data_AF-A0A921BNL8-F1
#
_entry.id   AF-A0A921BNL8-F1
#
_cell.length_a   1.000
_cell.length_b   1.000
_cell.length_c   1.000
_cell.angle_alpha   90.00
_cell.angle_beta   90.00
_cell.angle_gamma   90.00
#
_symmetry.space_group_name_H-M   'P 1'
#
loop_
_entity.id
_entity.type
_entity.pdbx_description
1 polymer ?
#
loop_
_entity_poly.entity_id
_entity_poly.type
_entity_poly.pdbx_seq_one_letter_code
_entity_poly.pdbx_strand_id
1 'polypeptide(L)'
;MAQWKKALELAPTNPVAWNNLGKAYGKQGRITEAFRHFARAGELAPREALYHRNLATLIFSYPDEAARHYLIDRSQVVQVTRAFQKSPCARSEKLHSRHRRRHGATGHTTLPG
;
A
#
# COMPACT_ATOMS: atom_id res chain seq x y z
N MET A 1 -7.05 -11.68 -20.10
CA MET A 1 -5.80 -12.18 -19.46
C MET A 1 -4.60 -12.15 -20.38
N ALA A 2 -4.73 -12.58 -21.64
CA ALA A 2 -3.62 -12.58 -22.61
C ALA A 2 -2.94 -11.19 -22.77
N GLN A 3 -3.72 -10.11 -22.83
CA GLN A 3 -3.18 -8.75 -22.95
C GLN A 3 -2.29 -8.31 -21.76
N TRP A 4 -2.61 -8.76 -20.55
CA TRP A 4 -1.85 -8.39 -19.35
C TRP A 4 -0.59 -9.24 -19.21
N LYS A 5 -0.62 -10.51 -19.63
CA LYS A 5 0.58 -11.35 -19.70
C LYS A 5 1.58 -10.77 -20.70
N LYS A 6 1.12 -10.36 -21.88
CA LYS A 6 1.96 -9.69 -22.88
C LYS A 6 2.51 -8.35 -22.37
N ALA A 7 1.71 -7.60 -21.61
CA ALA A 7 2.20 -6.39 -20.95
C ALA A 7 3.30 -6.68 -19.92
N LEU A 8 3.25 -7.81 -19.22
CA LEU A 8 4.31 -8.24 -18.30
C LEU A 8 5.54 -8.80 -19.02
N GLU A 9 5.38 -9.39 -20.20
CA GLU A 9 6.52 -9.78 -21.05
C GLU A 9 7.31 -8.55 -21.51
N LEU A 10 6.62 -7.46 -21.82
CA LEU A 10 7.25 -6.19 -22.23
C LEU A 10 7.72 -5.36 -21.03
N ALA A 11 6.96 -5.36 -19.94
CA ALA A 11 7.22 -4.57 -18.74
C ALA A 11 6.87 -5.39 -17.48
N PRO A 12 7.78 -6.26 -17.01
CA PRO A 12 7.53 -7.13 -15.86
C PRO A 12 7.35 -6.38 -14.55
N THR A 13 7.72 -5.10 -14.51
CA THR A 13 7.59 -4.20 -13.36
C THR A 13 6.33 -3.35 -13.39
N ASN A 14 5.41 -3.55 -14.35
CA ASN A 14 4.18 -2.77 -14.44
C ASN A 14 3.14 -3.20 -13.38
N PRO A 15 2.92 -2.44 -12.29
CA PRO A 15 2.03 -2.85 -11.21
C PRO A 15 0.55 -2.90 -11.64
N VAL A 16 0.15 -2.11 -12.65
CA VAL A 16 -1.21 -2.10 -13.18
C VAL A 16 -1.54 -3.44 -13.85
N ALA A 17 -0.58 -4.00 -14.59
CA ALA A 17 -0.76 -5.29 -15.26
C ALA A 17 -0.90 -6.43 -14.23
N TRP A 18 -0.08 -6.43 -13.18
CA TRP A 18 -0.20 -7.38 -12.05
C TRP A 18 -1.55 -7.27 -11.35
N ASN A 19 -2.00 -6.06 -11.04
CA ASN A 19 -3.31 -5.83 -10.43
C ASN A 19 -4.47 -6.32 -11.31
N ASN A 20 -4.42 -6.07 -12.62
CA ASN A 20 -5.45 -6.49 -13.55
C ASN A 20 -5.46 -8.01 -13.76
N LEU A 21 -4.31 -8.68 -13.66
CA LEU A 21 -4.26 -10.15 -13.58
C LEU A 21 -4.89 -10.65 -12.29
N GLY A 22 -4.57 -10.06 -11.14
CA GLY A 22 -5.20 -10.41 -9.86
C GLY A 22 -6.72 -10.34 -9.93
N LYS A 23 -7.29 -9.25 -10.49
CA LYS A 23 -8.73 -9.12 -10.73
C LYS A 23 -9.27 -10.21 -11.65
N ALA A 24 -8.56 -10.53 -12.73
CA ALA A 24 -8.99 -11.55 -13.67
C ALA A 24 -9.00 -12.95 -13.04
N TYR A 25 -8.00 -13.28 -12.22
CA TYR A 25 -7.93 -14.55 -11.50
C TYR A 25 -9.00 -14.65 -10.40
N GLY A 26 -9.25 -13.56 -9.67
CA GLY A 26 -10.33 -13.50 -8.67
C GLY A 26 -11.71 -13.77 -9.31
N LYS A 27 -11.97 -13.21 -10.49
CA LYS A 27 -13.21 -13.48 -11.27
C LYS A 27 -13.35 -14.92 -11.75
N GLN A 28 -12.26 -15.68 -11.85
CA GLN A 28 -12.28 -17.10 -12.21
C GLN A 28 -12.37 -18.02 -10.99
N GLY A 29 -12.51 -17.47 -9.78
CA GLY A 29 -12.45 -18.26 -8.54
C GLY A 29 -11.05 -18.77 -8.18
N ARG A 30 -10.00 -18.31 -8.88
CA ARG A 30 -8.60 -18.66 -8.58
C ARG A 30 -8.02 -17.68 -7.56
N ILE A 31 -8.54 -17.71 -6.35
CA ILE A 31 -8.24 -16.69 -5.32
C ILE A 31 -6.77 -16.74 -4.89
N THR A 32 -6.18 -17.93 -4.74
CA THR A 32 -4.75 -18.09 -4.40
C THR A 32 -3.82 -17.36 -5.38
N GLU A 33 -4.11 -17.44 -6.69
CA GLU A 33 -3.33 -16.74 -7.70
C GLU A 33 -3.62 -15.24 -7.70
N ALA A 34 -4.87 -14.85 -7.41
CA ALA A 34 -5.22 -13.46 -7.24
C ALA A 34 -4.44 -12.80 -6.08
N PHE A 35 -4.27 -13.50 -4.95
CA PHE A 35 -3.44 -13.02 -3.83
C PHE A 35 -2.01 -12.74 -4.27
N ARG A 36 -1.37 -13.69 -4.98
CA ARG A 36 0.00 -13.53 -5.48
C ARG A 36 0.15 -12.31 -6.38
N HIS A 37 -0.76 -12.13 -7.33
CA HIS A 37 -0.69 -11.02 -8.28
C HIS A 37 -0.97 -9.65 -7.63
N PHE A 38 -1.92 -9.57 -6.71
CA PHE A 38 -2.16 -8.33 -5.95
C PHE A 38 -1.01 -8.00 -5.00
N ALA A 39 -0.45 -9.00 -4.32
CA ALA A 39 0.74 -8.81 -3.49
C ALA A 39 1.90 -8.25 -4.33
N ARG A 40 2.14 -8.82 -5.52
CA ARG A 40 3.20 -8.34 -6.42
C ARG A 40 2.98 -6.91 -6.88
N ALA A 41 1.75 -6.52 -7.18
CA ALA A 41 1.41 -5.13 -7.52
C ALA A 41 1.72 -4.17 -6.36
N GLY A 42 1.41 -4.57 -5.12
CA GLY A 42 1.73 -3.81 -3.91
C GLY A 42 3.23 -3.72 -3.61
N GLU A 43 4.01 -4.78 -3.89
CA GLU A 43 5.47 -4.75 -3.76
C GLU A 43 6.12 -3.78 -4.76
N LEU A 44 5.63 -3.76 -6.00
CA LEU A 44 6.14 -2.88 -7.06
C LEU A 44 5.76 -1.41 -6.85
N ALA A 45 4.61 -1.16 -6.25
CA ALA A 45 4.11 0.18 -5.97
C ALA A 45 3.57 0.27 -4.54
N PRO A 46 4.46 0.30 -3.54
CA PRO A 46 4.08 0.29 -2.12
C PRO A 46 3.32 1.57 -1.70
N ARG A 47 3.49 2.66 -2.45
CA ARG A 47 2.80 3.95 -2.24
C ARG A 47 1.39 3.99 -2.84
N GLU A 48 1.02 3.03 -3.68
CA GLU A 48 -0.27 3.01 -4.34
C GLU A 48 -1.31 2.29 -3.47
N ALA A 49 -2.19 3.07 -2.86
CA ALA A 49 -3.23 2.56 -1.95
C ALA A 49 -4.26 1.66 -2.67
N LEU A 50 -4.44 1.84 -3.99
CA LEU A 50 -5.38 1.03 -4.78
C LEU A 50 -5.05 -0.47 -4.72
N TYR A 51 -3.78 -0.84 -4.79
CA TYR A 51 -3.38 -2.26 -4.82
C TYR A 51 -3.57 -2.92 -3.46
N HIS A 52 -3.20 -2.22 -2.40
CA HIS A 52 -3.44 -2.66 -1.03
C HIS A 52 -4.94 -2.80 -0.74
N ARG A 53 -5.77 -1.88 -1.25
CA ARG A 53 -7.23 -1.97 -1.14
C ARG A 53 -7.77 -3.21 -1.84
N ASN A 54 -7.34 -3.49 -3.07
CA ASN A 54 -7.81 -4.66 -3.82
C ASN A 54 -7.40 -5.97 -3.14
N LEU A 55 -6.17 -6.04 -2.60
CA LEU A 55 -5.71 -7.17 -1.81
C LEU A 55 -6.55 -7.34 -0.53
N ALA A 56 -6.78 -6.25 0.20
CA ALA A 56 -7.58 -6.27 1.43
C ALA A 56 -9.03 -6.68 1.19
N THR A 57 -9.66 -6.20 0.11
CA THR A 57 -11.00 -6.63 -0.28
C THR A 57 -11.03 -8.12 -0.56
N LEU A 58 -10.04 -8.65 -1.31
CA LEU A 58 -9.98 -10.08 -1.61
C LEU A 58 -9.80 -10.91 -0.33
N ILE A 59 -8.91 -10.48 0.57
CA ILE A 59 -8.68 -11.15 1.85
C ILE A 59 -9.95 -11.16 2.70
N PHE A 60 -10.70 -10.06 2.72
CA PHE A 60 -11.94 -9.95 3.49
C PHE A 60 -13.07 -10.81 2.92
N SER A 61 -13.16 -10.94 1.59
CA SER A 61 -14.12 -11.81 0.93
C SER A 61 -13.79 -13.30 1.08
N TYR A 62 -12.50 -13.65 1.17
CA TYR A 62 -12.02 -15.04 1.23
C TYR A 62 -11.04 -15.26 2.39
N PRO A 63 -11.50 -15.16 3.65
CA PRO A 63 -10.62 -15.25 4.82
C PRO A 63 -10.02 -16.65 5.01
N ASP A 64 -10.76 -17.71 4.71
CA ASP A 64 -10.27 -19.10 4.81
C ASP A 64 -9.20 -19.40 3.75
N GLU A 65 -9.37 -18.90 2.53
CA GLU A 65 -8.36 -19.07 1.47
C GLU A 65 -7.13 -18.20 1.75
N ALA A 66 -7.31 -17.00 2.29
CA ALA A 66 -6.21 -16.16 2.74
C ALA A 66 -5.40 -16.83 3.86
N ALA A 67 -6.09 -17.40 4.87
CA ALA A 67 -5.47 -18.14 5.96
C ALA A 67 -4.61 -19.30 5.43
N ARG A 68 -5.15 -20.09 4.51
CA ARG A 68 -4.42 -21.18 3.84
C ARG A 68 -3.26 -20.68 2.99
N HIS A 69 -3.43 -19.59 2.24
CA HIS A 69 -2.42 -19.05 1.34
C HIS A 69 -1.21 -18.52 2.10
N TYR A 70 -1.45 -17.78 3.18
CA TYR A 70 -0.40 -17.18 4.00
C TYR A 70 0.08 -18.11 5.13
N LEU A 71 -0.50 -19.32 5.25
CA LEU A 71 -0.23 -20.26 6.34
C LEU A 71 -0.40 -19.62 7.73
N ILE A 72 -1.44 -18.80 7.87
CA ILE A 72 -1.78 -18.09 9.09
C ILE A 72 -3.14 -18.55 9.62
N ASP A 73 -3.37 -18.29 10.90
CA ASP A 73 -4.69 -18.48 11.47
C ASP A 73 -5.69 -17.45 10.91
N ARG A 74 -6.95 -17.86 10.75
CA ARG A 74 -8.03 -16.98 10.26
C ARG A 74 -8.15 -15.68 11.07
N SER A 75 -7.87 -15.73 12.37
CA SER A 75 -7.88 -14.56 13.25
C SER A 75 -6.77 -13.54 12.93
N GLN A 76 -5.67 -13.99 12.32
CA GLN A 76 -4.52 -13.16 11.97
C GLN A 76 -4.57 -12.60 10.55
N VAL A 77 -5.54 -13.02 9.74
CA VAL A 77 -5.73 -12.59 8.34
C VAL A 77 -5.85 -11.06 8.21
N VAL A 78 -6.53 -10.41 9.15
CA VAL A 78 -6.69 -8.94 9.19
C VAL A 78 -5.39 -8.23 9.61
N GLN A 79 -4.48 -8.91 10.31
CA GLN A 79 -3.19 -8.33 10.67
C GLN A 79 -2.24 -8.25 9.47
N VAL A 80 -2.33 -9.23 8.55
CA VAL A 80 -1.54 -9.26 7.32
C VAL A 80 -1.89 -8.09 6.39
N THR A 81 -3.18 -7.76 6.22
CA THR A 81 -3.58 -6.55 5.45
C THR A 81 -3.07 -5.27 6.09
N ARG A 82 -3.05 -5.21 7.43
CA ARG A 82 -2.53 -4.07 8.18
C ARG A 82 -1.02 -3.94 8.07
N ALA A 83 -0.28 -5.05 7.94
CA ALA A 83 1.16 -5.05 7.69
C ALA A 83 1.49 -4.46 6.31
N PHE A 84 0.69 -4.77 5.28
CA PHE A 84 0.84 -4.16 3.95
C PHE A 84 0.54 -2.64 3.96
N GLN A 85 -0.44 -2.19 4.76
CA GLN A 85 -0.72 -0.76 4.99
C GLN A 85 0.37 -0.01 5.77
N LYS A 86 1.23 -0.72 6.54
CA LYS A 86 2.31 -0.10 7.32
C LYS A 86 3.54 0.29 6.48
N SER A 87 3.52 0.06 5.16
CA SER A 87 4.46 0.73 4.25
C SER A 87 4.25 2.25 4.35
N PRO A 88 5.31 3.07 4.42
CA PRO A 88 5.27 4.37 5.07
C PRO A 88 4.47 5.39 4.27
N CYS A 89 3.17 5.45 4.50
CA CYS A 89 2.29 6.51 4.04
C CYS A 89 2.20 7.68 5.06
N ALA A 90 2.86 7.61 6.22
CA ALA A 90 2.78 8.67 7.24
C ALA A 90 4.11 8.97 7.95
N ARG A 91 5.15 9.31 7.18
CA ARG A 91 6.25 10.15 7.70
C ARG A 91 6.67 11.21 6.67
N SER A 92 5.70 11.94 6.14
CA SER A 92 5.95 13.16 5.35
C SER A 92 5.25 14.39 5.94
N GLU A 93 4.90 14.39 7.23
CA GLU A 93 4.23 15.53 7.89
C GLU A 93 5.01 16.16 9.06
N LYS A 94 6.33 15.93 9.16
CA LYS A 94 7.19 16.69 10.09
C LYS A 94 8.58 17.00 9.52
N LEU A 95 8.67 17.52 8.29
CA LEU A 95 9.93 18.12 7.81
C LEU A 95 9.80 19.28 6.80
N HIS A 96 8.59 19.77 6.54
CA HIS A 96 8.38 21.01 5.77
C HIS A 96 7.71 22.08 6.65
N SER A 97 8.49 22.65 7.58
CA SER A 97 8.34 24.02 8.13
C SER A 97 9.09 24.19 9.47
N ARG A 98 10.42 23.98 9.46
CA ARG A 98 11.32 24.66 10.41
C ARG A 98 12.34 25.49 9.65
N HIS A 99 11.85 26.36 8.76
CA HIS A 99 12.62 27.50 8.27
C HIS A 99 11.71 28.73 8.10
N ARG A 100 11.54 29.43 9.23
CA ARG A 100 11.24 30.85 9.41
C ARG A 100 11.07 31.02 10.94
N ARG A 101 11.87 31.77 11.71
CA ARG A 101 12.91 32.76 11.43
C ARG A 101 13.89 32.73 12.61
N ARG A 102 15.20 32.66 12.35
CA ARG A 102 16.17 33.49 13.10
C ARG A 102 16.22 34.85 12.38
N HIS A 103 16.77 35.86 13.06
CA HIS A 103 16.64 37.32 12.86
C HIS A 103 15.41 37.87 13.61
N GLY A 104 15.53 38.59 14.72
CA GLY A 104 16.56 39.54 15.16
C GLY A 104 15.97 40.95 15.11
N ALA A 105 16.18 41.75 16.18
CA ALA A 105 15.66 43.12 16.42
C ALA A 105 14.21 43.17 16.98
N THR A 106 13.81 44.00 17.94
CA THR A 106 14.42 45.14 18.68
C THR A 106 13.45 45.57 19.78
N GLY A 107 13.96 46.09 20.89
CA GLY A 107 13.31 47.14 21.70
C GLY A 107 12.23 46.71 22.70
N HIS A 108 12.64 46.35 23.92
CA HIS A 108 11.75 46.53 25.08
C HIS A 108 12.27 47.72 25.89
N THR A 109 11.57 48.84 25.75
CA THR A 109 11.70 50.03 26.59
C THR A 109 10.84 49.79 27.82
N THR A 110 11.44 49.75 29.01
CA THR A 110 10.69 49.84 30.27
C THR A 110 11.50 50.67 31.26
N LEU A 111 11.14 51.96 31.36
CA LEU A 111 11.34 52.75 32.57
C LEU A 111 10.37 52.25 33.65
N PRO A 112 10.72 52.37 34.93
CA PRO A 112 9.76 52.89 35.88
C PRO A 112 10.36 54.05 36.70
N GLY A 113 9.44 54.88 37.21
CA GLY A 113 9.72 56.14 37.91
C GLY A 113 10.11 55.98 39.38
#